data_AF-A0A1S3A8V7-F1
#
_entry.id   AF-A0A1S3A8V7-F1
#
_cell.length_a   1.000
_cell.length_b   1.000
_cell.length_c   1.000
_cell.angle_alpha   90.00
_cell.angle_beta   90.00
_cell.angle_gamma   90.00
#
_symmetry.space_group_name_H-M   'P 1'
#
loop_
_entity.id
_entity.type
_entity.pdbx_description
1 polymer ?
#
loop_
_entity_poly.entity_id
_entity_poly.type
_entity_poly.pdbx_seq_one_letter_code
_entity_poly.pdbx_strand_id
1 'polypeptide(L)'
;MKPNFSLRLRVFNLNCWDIPYVSKHRADRVKRLGDFLNMESFDLALLEEVWSEQDFQYLSQKLLPTYPAAHYFRSGIIGSGLCVFSKHPIQEFAQHIYTLNGYPYMIHHGDWFCGKAVGLLVLHLSGLVLNAYVTHLHAEYSRQKDIYLAHRVTQAWELAQFIHHTSKKADVVLLCGDLNLHPKDLGCRLLKEWTGLRDAYLETRDFKGAEEGCTMVPENCYVNQQELEPFPLGIRIDYVLYKAVPGFYISCKTLRTTTGHDPHSGSPLSDHEALMATLCVRHSPPQHTASPPCGPTECSPLTSVLREAWAELDLGMTHAHWWANLAGYVVGLGLLLLALLCALVAGGEFREVAILLWTPSVGLILGAGAVYLFHLKEVKALCRAQAELQHVLRRAREAQDPGPESQPSLFLGQQEGDRVEEQ
;
A
#
# COMPACT_ATOMS: atom_id res chain seq x y z
N MET A 1 24.17 -34.35 -2.96
CA MET A 1 23.82 -33.36 -1.92
C MET A 1 23.57 -32.03 -2.60
N LYS A 2 22.38 -31.42 -2.46
CA LYS A 2 22.16 -30.05 -2.95
C LYS A 2 23.05 -29.11 -2.13
N PRO A 3 23.77 -28.16 -2.74
CA PRO A 3 24.63 -27.24 -1.99
C PRO A 3 23.81 -26.47 -0.96
N ASN A 4 24.35 -26.33 0.25
CA ASN A 4 23.72 -25.58 1.34
C ASN A 4 23.83 -24.08 1.02
N PHE A 5 22.87 -23.56 0.25
CA PHE A 5 22.85 -22.19 -0.21
C PHE A 5 22.45 -21.22 0.93
N SER A 6 23.14 -20.08 1.01
CA SER A 6 22.82 -18.98 1.94
C SER A 6 22.94 -17.65 1.20
N LEU A 7 21.81 -16.96 0.99
CA LEU A 7 21.78 -15.58 0.52
C LEU A 7 21.86 -14.63 1.71
N ARG A 8 22.69 -13.59 1.61
CA ARG A 8 22.61 -12.42 2.48
C ARG A 8 22.20 -11.25 1.61
N LEU A 9 21.08 -10.60 1.97
CA LEU A 9 20.50 -9.48 1.25
C LEU A 9 20.47 -8.25 2.17
N ARG A 10 21.14 -7.18 1.77
CA ARG A 10 21.12 -5.87 2.42
C ARG A 10 20.14 -4.96 1.71
N VAL A 11 19.13 -4.49 2.44
CA VAL A 11 18.02 -3.70 1.91
C VAL A 11 18.00 -2.34 2.59
N PHE A 12 17.83 -1.29 1.80
CA PHE A 12 17.63 0.09 2.25
C PHE A 12 16.23 0.56 1.82
N ASN A 13 15.48 1.13 2.76
CA ASN A 13 14.16 1.74 2.54
C ASN A 13 14.15 3.16 3.09
N LEU A 14 13.63 4.14 2.34
CA LEU A 14 13.51 5.51 2.82
C LEU A 14 12.46 6.31 2.03
N ASN A 15 11.47 6.85 2.74
CA ASN A 15 10.72 8.01 2.27
C ASN A 15 11.65 9.23 2.23
N CYS A 16 11.97 9.72 1.03
CA CYS A 16 12.97 10.76 0.82
C CYS A 16 12.45 12.17 1.06
N TRP A 17 11.14 12.37 1.18
CA TRP A 17 10.53 13.70 1.25
C TRP A 17 11.14 14.66 0.24
N ASP A 18 11.24 14.25 -1.02
CA ASP A 18 11.86 15.02 -2.11
C ASP A 18 10.79 15.80 -2.89
N ILE A 19 9.95 16.54 -2.16
CA ILE A 19 8.85 17.35 -2.73
C ILE A 19 9.40 18.69 -3.21
N PRO A 20 9.29 19.04 -4.50
CA PRO A 20 9.70 20.34 -5.01
C PRO A 20 9.01 21.50 -4.29
N TYR A 21 9.77 22.54 -3.96
CA TYR A 21 9.31 23.77 -3.28
C TYR A 21 8.81 23.63 -1.84
N VAL A 22 8.51 22.41 -1.36
CA VAL A 22 8.06 22.14 0.02
C VAL A 22 9.23 21.68 0.88
N SER A 23 9.99 20.69 0.41
CA SER A 23 10.99 20.03 1.23
C SER A 23 12.25 20.87 1.42
N LYS A 24 12.70 20.98 2.67
CA LYS A 24 13.87 21.78 3.04
C LYS A 24 15.18 21.08 2.62
N HIS A 25 16.17 21.90 2.24
CA HIS A 25 17.53 21.45 1.89
C HIS A 25 17.60 20.32 0.84
N ARG A 26 16.61 20.27 -0.06
CA ARG A 26 16.36 19.16 -0.97
C ARG A 26 17.59 18.69 -1.75
N ALA A 27 18.25 19.61 -2.48
CA ALA A 27 19.41 19.28 -3.31
C ALA A 27 20.61 18.73 -2.50
N ASP A 28 20.83 19.25 -1.28
CA ASP A 28 21.87 18.73 -0.39
C ASP A 28 21.53 17.33 0.12
N ARG A 29 20.29 17.10 0.56
CA ARG A 29 19.82 15.78 1.03
C ARG A 29 19.92 14.72 -0.06
N VAL A 30 19.47 15.01 -1.28
CA VAL A 30 19.57 14.09 -2.43
C VAL A 30 21.04 13.77 -2.75
N LYS A 31 21.92 14.77 -2.72
CA LYS A 31 23.36 14.54 -2.90
C LYS A 31 23.94 13.62 -1.83
N ARG A 32 23.65 13.88 -0.55
CA ARG A 32 24.14 13.10 0.60
C ARG A 32 23.56 11.69 0.59
N LEU A 33 22.29 11.51 0.24
CA LEU A 33 21.67 10.21 0.06
C LEU A 33 22.42 9.37 -0.98
N GLY A 34 22.76 9.97 -2.13
CA GLY A 34 23.56 9.29 -3.15
C GLY A 34 24.96 8.89 -2.67
N ASP A 35 25.62 9.74 -1.86
CA ASP A 35 26.94 9.43 -1.27
C ASP A 35 26.83 8.30 -0.25
N PHE A 36 25.81 8.36 0.61
CA PHE A 36 25.49 7.34 1.60
C PHE A 36 25.25 5.97 0.97
N LEU A 37 24.37 5.91 -0.06
CA LEU A 37 24.03 4.66 -0.74
C LEU A 37 25.22 4.01 -1.46
N ASN A 38 26.12 4.81 -2.05
CA ASN A 38 27.34 4.30 -2.67
C ASN A 38 28.33 3.75 -1.64
N MET A 39 28.51 4.46 -0.53
CA MET A 39 29.43 4.07 0.55
C MET A 39 28.94 2.81 1.26
N GLU A 40 27.68 2.78 1.70
CA GLU A 40 27.11 1.64 2.40
C GLU A 40 26.92 0.44 1.48
N SER A 41 26.64 0.67 0.19
CA SER A 41 26.60 -0.37 -0.83
C SER A 41 25.59 -1.49 -0.46
N PHE A 42 24.31 -1.13 -0.39
CA PHE A 42 23.20 -2.09 -0.20
C PHE A 42 22.95 -2.90 -1.48
N ASP A 43 22.27 -4.04 -1.38
CA ASP A 43 21.92 -4.85 -2.57
C ASP A 43 20.68 -4.28 -3.27
N LEU A 44 19.75 -3.74 -2.49
CA LEU A 44 18.55 -3.04 -2.96
C LEU A 44 18.35 -1.76 -2.15
N ALA A 45 18.09 -0.65 -2.84
CA ALA A 45 17.57 0.58 -2.27
C ALA A 45 16.19 0.85 -2.88
N LEU A 46 15.19 0.96 -2.03
CA LEU A 46 13.81 1.26 -2.39
C LEU A 46 13.44 2.60 -1.75
N LEU A 47 13.02 3.55 -2.57
CA LEU A 47 12.81 4.93 -2.16
C LEU A 47 11.40 5.38 -2.50
N GLU A 48 10.78 6.07 -1.55
CA GLU A 48 9.50 6.77 -1.69
C GLU A 48 9.72 8.28 -1.76
N GLU A 49 8.70 9.00 -2.23
CA GLU A 49 8.69 10.46 -2.35
C GLU A 49 9.82 11.11 -3.16
N VAL A 50 10.40 10.39 -4.12
CA VAL A 50 11.24 10.99 -5.18
C VAL A 50 10.33 11.53 -6.27
N TRP A 51 9.80 12.74 -6.06
CA TRP A 51 8.78 13.34 -6.93
C TRP A 51 9.35 13.98 -8.20
N SER A 52 10.64 14.32 -8.19
CA SER A 52 11.31 14.97 -9.31
C SER A 52 12.05 13.95 -10.17
N GLU A 53 11.67 13.85 -11.45
CA GLU A 53 12.38 12.97 -12.39
C GLU A 53 13.83 13.44 -12.62
N GLN A 54 14.11 14.73 -12.45
CA GLN A 54 15.47 15.26 -12.49
C GLN A 54 16.30 14.76 -11.30
N ASP A 55 15.73 14.74 -10.10
CA ASP A 55 16.40 14.24 -8.89
C ASP A 55 16.60 12.72 -8.99
N PHE A 56 15.65 11.96 -9.57
CA PHE A 56 15.86 10.55 -9.93
C PHE A 56 17.01 10.35 -10.94
N GLN A 57 17.06 11.14 -12.02
CA GLN A 57 18.12 11.04 -13.03
C GLN A 57 19.49 11.35 -12.42
N TYR A 58 19.57 12.36 -11.55
CA TYR A 58 20.77 12.68 -10.80
C TYR A 58 21.23 11.50 -9.93
N LEU A 59 20.32 10.93 -9.13
CA LEU A 59 20.62 9.75 -8.31
C LEU A 59 21.06 8.57 -9.18
N SER A 60 20.37 8.29 -10.28
CA SER A 60 20.72 7.20 -11.20
C SER A 60 22.13 7.34 -11.77
N GLN A 61 22.55 8.54 -12.17
CA GLN A 61 23.91 8.79 -12.65
C GLN A 61 24.94 8.61 -11.53
N LYS A 62 24.66 9.17 -10.34
CA LYS A 62 25.55 9.11 -9.18
C LYS A 62 25.72 7.69 -8.64
N LEU A 63 24.67 6.89 -8.68
CA LEU A 63 24.60 5.54 -8.15
C LEU A 63 25.04 4.47 -9.15
N LEU A 64 25.17 4.81 -10.45
CA LEU A 64 25.52 3.87 -11.52
C LEU A 64 26.73 2.95 -11.22
N PRO A 65 27.83 3.40 -10.58
CA PRO A 65 28.96 2.53 -10.27
C PRO A 65 28.61 1.38 -9.30
N THR A 66 27.64 1.59 -8.42
CA THR A 66 27.22 0.61 -7.41
C THR A 66 25.95 -0.12 -7.84
N TYR A 67 24.99 0.60 -8.42
CA TYR A 67 23.66 0.13 -8.77
C TYR A 67 23.45 0.24 -10.29
N PRO A 68 23.84 -0.77 -11.07
CA PRO A 68 23.72 -0.75 -12.52
C PRO A 68 22.26 -0.82 -13.02
N ALA A 69 21.33 -1.26 -12.17
CA ALA A 69 19.92 -1.36 -12.49
C ALA A 69 19.11 -0.36 -11.65
N ALA A 70 18.32 0.48 -12.30
CA ALA A 70 17.46 1.46 -11.64
C ALA A 70 16.11 1.56 -12.36
N HIS A 71 15.05 1.90 -11.62
CA HIS A 71 13.73 2.12 -12.20
C HIS A 71 12.95 3.20 -11.46
N TYR A 72 12.19 3.98 -12.23
CA TYR A 72 11.30 5.03 -11.76
C TYR A 72 9.86 4.71 -12.16
N PHE A 73 9.00 4.49 -11.17
CA PHE A 73 7.61 4.07 -11.38
C PHE A 73 6.75 5.29 -11.69
N ARG A 74 6.32 5.47 -12.95
CA ARG A 74 5.56 6.65 -13.38
C ARG A 74 4.06 6.41 -13.22
N SER A 75 3.33 7.40 -12.70
CA SER A 75 1.87 7.37 -12.54
C SER A 75 1.31 8.76 -12.21
N GLY A 76 -0.02 8.88 -12.23
CA GLY A 76 -0.71 10.09 -11.78
C GLY A 76 -0.35 11.34 -12.59
N ILE A 77 -0.65 12.51 -12.02
CA ILE A 77 -0.31 13.80 -12.63
C ILE A 77 1.12 14.20 -12.24
N ILE A 78 1.48 14.00 -10.97
CA ILE A 78 2.78 14.41 -10.41
C ILE A 78 3.73 13.24 -10.09
N GLY A 79 3.38 12.00 -10.47
CA GLY A 79 4.22 10.82 -10.24
C GLY A 79 3.68 9.87 -9.16
N SER A 80 4.38 8.75 -8.95
CA SER A 80 4.18 7.86 -7.80
C SER A 80 5.07 8.23 -6.61
N GLY A 81 6.19 8.92 -6.87
CA GLY A 81 7.27 9.13 -5.92
C GLY A 81 8.17 7.90 -5.72
N LEU A 82 7.91 6.77 -6.39
CA LEU A 82 8.61 5.50 -6.14
C LEU A 82 9.76 5.30 -7.11
N CYS A 83 10.94 4.97 -6.58
CA CYS A 83 12.05 4.53 -7.39
C CYS A 83 12.92 3.49 -6.66
N VAL A 84 13.70 2.75 -7.43
CA VAL A 84 14.50 1.64 -6.94
C VAL A 84 15.85 1.61 -7.62
N PHE A 85 16.86 1.20 -6.85
CA PHE A 85 18.23 0.98 -7.30
C PHE A 85 18.68 -0.40 -6.84
N SER A 86 19.24 -1.19 -7.76
CA SER A 86 19.68 -2.56 -7.48
C SER A 86 21.10 -2.79 -7.98
N LYS A 87 21.88 -3.49 -7.16
CA LYS A 87 23.17 -4.08 -7.57
C LYS A 87 23.00 -5.20 -8.59
N HIS A 88 21.82 -5.80 -8.62
CA HIS A 88 21.53 -7.00 -9.38
C HIS A 88 20.66 -6.66 -10.59
N PRO A 89 20.80 -7.39 -11.71
CA PRO A 89 19.94 -7.20 -12.87
C PRO A 89 18.48 -7.47 -12.54
N ILE A 90 17.61 -6.49 -12.80
CA ILE A 90 16.17 -6.63 -12.62
C ILE A 90 15.61 -7.34 -13.85
N GLN A 91 14.93 -8.47 -13.62
CA GLN A 91 14.43 -9.34 -14.70
C GLN A 91 13.10 -8.83 -15.24
N GLU A 92 12.19 -8.46 -14.33
CA GLU A 92 10.84 -8.00 -14.67
C GLU A 92 10.43 -6.87 -13.73
N PHE A 93 9.55 -6.02 -14.25
CA PHE A 93 8.87 -4.97 -13.50
C PHE A 93 7.37 -5.08 -13.70
N ALA A 94 6.61 -4.75 -12.67
CA ALA A 94 5.18 -4.48 -12.78
C ALA A 94 4.80 -3.34 -11.85
N GLN A 95 3.67 -2.69 -12.12
CA GLN A 95 3.17 -1.60 -11.30
C GLN A 95 1.65 -1.70 -11.18
N HIS A 96 1.14 -1.47 -9.97
CA HIS A 96 -0.29 -1.34 -9.72
C HIS A 96 -0.57 0.03 -9.10
N ILE A 97 -1.36 0.86 -9.79
CA ILE A 97 -1.77 2.18 -9.31
C ILE A 97 -3.05 2.00 -8.49
N TYR A 98 -3.07 2.56 -7.29
CA TYR A 98 -4.21 2.42 -6.41
C TYR A 98 -5.44 3.17 -6.92
N THR A 99 -6.62 2.60 -6.67
CA THR A 99 -7.87 3.14 -7.22
C THR A 99 -8.30 4.45 -6.54
N LEU A 100 -8.05 4.60 -5.23
CA LEU A 100 -8.48 5.73 -4.40
C LEU A 100 -7.28 6.43 -3.77
N ASN A 101 -7.11 7.72 -4.08
CA ASN A 101 -5.95 8.53 -3.67
C ASN A 101 -6.34 9.86 -3.00
N GLY A 102 -7.51 9.95 -2.35
CA GLY A 102 -7.93 11.17 -1.64
C GLY A 102 -8.98 11.97 -2.41
N TYR A 103 -9.15 13.25 -2.08
CA TYR A 103 -10.21 14.10 -2.63
C TYR A 103 -9.64 15.26 -3.46
N PRO A 104 -10.14 15.51 -4.69
CA PRO A 104 -9.61 16.57 -5.57
C PRO A 104 -9.77 17.99 -5.01
N TYR A 105 -10.83 18.20 -4.22
CA TYR A 105 -11.13 19.49 -3.61
C TYR A 105 -10.34 19.75 -2.32
N MET A 106 -9.64 18.74 -1.78
CA MET A 106 -8.71 18.90 -0.66
C MET A 106 -7.32 19.25 -1.19
N ILE A 107 -7.19 20.43 -1.81
CA ILE A 107 -5.97 20.82 -2.55
C ILE A 107 -4.71 20.79 -1.68
N HIS A 108 -4.85 21.08 -0.38
CA HIS A 108 -3.74 21.02 0.58
C HIS A 108 -3.31 19.59 0.94
N HIS A 109 -4.09 18.58 0.54
CA HIS A 109 -3.80 17.16 0.73
C HIS A 109 -3.37 16.57 -0.62
N GLY A 110 -2.07 16.63 -0.89
CA GLY A 110 -1.50 16.43 -2.23
C GLY A 110 -1.71 15.05 -2.86
N ASP A 111 -2.09 14.02 -2.07
CA ASP A 111 -2.20 12.62 -2.51
C ASP A 111 -3.10 12.43 -3.74
N TRP A 112 -4.15 13.24 -3.93
CA TRP A 112 -5.06 13.07 -5.07
C TRP A 112 -4.40 13.33 -6.42
N PHE A 113 -3.43 14.25 -6.45
CA PHE A 113 -2.67 14.55 -7.65
C PHE A 113 -1.59 13.48 -7.92
N CYS A 114 -1.22 12.73 -6.88
CA CYS A 114 -0.28 11.62 -6.97
C CYS A 114 -0.94 10.37 -7.55
N GLY A 115 -0.14 9.55 -8.23
CA GLY A 115 -0.52 8.20 -8.60
C GLY A 115 0.04 7.19 -7.61
N LYS A 116 -0.38 7.25 -6.33
CA LYS A 116 0.07 6.29 -5.30
C LYS A 116 -0.09 4.87 -5.82
N ALA A 117 0.93 4.05 -5.59
CA ALA A 117 1.08 2.77 -6.27
C ALA A 117 1.94 1.79 -5.47
N VAL A 118 2.01 0.56 -5.96
CA VAL A 118 3.06 -0.41 -5.64
C VAL A 118 3.83 -0.78 -6.90
N GLY A 119 5.15 -0.77 -6.80
CA GLY A 119 6.06 -1.29 -7.82
C GLY A 119 6.58 -2.67 -7.44
N LEU A 120 6.61 -3.61 -8.38
CA LEU A 120 7.21 -4.94 -8.26
C LEU A 120 8.51 -5.01 -9.08
N LEU A 121 9.51 -5.65 -8.49
CA LEU A 121 10.76 -6.08 -9.13
C LEU A 121 10.92 -7.58 -8.96
N VAL A 122 11.25 -8.28 -10.05
CA VAL A 122 11.64 -9.69 -10.01
C VAL A 122 13.14 -9.80 -10.21
N LEU A 123 13.82 -10.43 -9.26
CA LEU A 123 15.28 -10.58 -9.21
C LEU A 123 15.66 -12.06 -9.10
N HIS A 124 16.66 -12.47 -9.88
CA HIS A 124 17.24 -13.81 -9.77
C HIS A 124 18.55 -13.74 -9.02
N LEU A 125 18.52 -14.13 -7.73
CA LEU A 125 19.67 -14.03 -6.84
C LEU A 125 20.11 -15.41 -6.40
N SER A 126 21.27 -15.84 -6.93
CA SER A 126 21.89 -17.11 -6.56
C SER A 126 20.95 -18.33 -6.67
N GLY A 127 20.14 -18.37 -7.73
CA GLY A 127 19.17 -19.44 -7.97
C GLY A 127 17.82 -19.28 -7.26
N LEU A 128 17.60 -18.19 -6.53
CA LEU A 128 16.29 -17.83 -5.96
C LEU A 128 15.60 -16.76 -6.79
N VAL A 129 14.27 -16.84 -6.85
CA VAL A 129 13.40 -15.78 -7.34
C VAL A 129 12.96 -14.90 -6.16
N LEU A 130 13.47 -13.68 -6.12
CA LEU A 130 13.05 -12.65 -5.17
C LEU A 130 12.07 -11.69 -5.86
N ASN A 131 10.86 -11.59 -5.32
CA ASN A 131 9.95 -10.50 -5.64
C ASN A 131 10.09 -9.41 -4.57
N ALA A 132 10.61 -8.25 -4.95
CA ALA A 132 10.69 -7.07 -4.11
C ALA A 132 9.61 -6.06 -4.50
N TYR A 133 8.94 -5.47 -3.52
CA TYR A 133 7.88 -4.50 -3.70
C TYR A 133 8.26 -3.20 -2.99
N VAL A 134 8.02 -2.07 -3.66
CA VAL A 134 8.12 -0.72 -3.11
C VAL A 134 6.74 -0.09 -3.14
N THR A 135 6.32 0.58 -2.07
CA THR A 135 4.99 1.22 -2.03
C THR A 135 5.00 2.46 -1.17
N HIS A 136 4.09 3.38 -1.49
CA HIS A 136 3.75 4.51 -0.62
C HIS A 136 2.23 4.62 -0.60
N LEU A 137 1.61 4.37 0.55
CA LEU A 137 0.15 4.49 0.71
C LEU A 137 -0.26 5.95 0.94
N HIS A 138 -1.56 6.22 0.92
CA HIS A 138 -2.12 7.54 1.15
C HIS A 138 -1.73 8.05 2.55
N ALA A 139 -1.41 9.33 2.70
CA ALA A 139 -1.03 9.91 3.98
C ALA A 139 -2.18 9.94 5.01
N GLU A 140 -1.85 9.82 6.30
CA GLU A 140 -2.78 10.11 7.41
C GLU A 140 -2.63 11.58 7.82
N TYR A 141 -3.58 12.42 7.39
CA TYR A 141 -3.54 13.86 7.70
C TYR A 141 -4.06 14.23 9.10
N SER A 142 -4.77 13.31 9.77
CA SER A 142 -5.30 13.55 11.12
C SER A 142 -5.67 12.24 11.81
N ARG A 143 -5.02 11.94 12.93
CA ARG A 143 -5.31 10.74 13.72
C ARG A 143 -6.70 10.76 14.35
N GLN A 144 -7.18 11.93 14.75
CA GLN A 144 -8.49 12.07 15.42
C GLN A 144 -9.65 12.07 14.42
N LYS A 145 -9.43 12.61 13.22
CA LYS A 145 -10.47 12.75 12.19
C LYS A 145 -9.93 12.30 10.83
N ASP A 146 -9.80 10.99 10.71
CA ASP A 146 -9.29 10.40 9.48
C ASP A 146 -10.40 10.15 8.45
N ILE A 147 -10.59 11.14 7.58
CA ILE A 147 -11.55 11.04 6.46
C ILE A 147 -11.05 10.15 5.31
N TYR A 148 -9.82 9.65 5.39
CA TYR A 148 -9.16 8.85 4.35
C TYR A 148 -8.97 7.38 4.76
N LEU A 149 -9.52 6.96 5.91
CA LEU A 149 -9.36 5.59 6.40
C LEU A 149 -9.82 4.55 5.37
N ALA A 150 -11.01 4.74 4.79
CA ALA A 150 -11.54 3.84 3.76
C ALA A 150 -10.66 3.79 2.51
N HIS A 151 -10.02 4.91 2.14
CA HIS A 151 -9.04 4.94 1.05
C HIS A 151 -7.81 4.12 1.43
N ARG A 152 -7.20 4.35 2.61
CA ARG A 152 -6.03 3.58 3.07
C ARG A 152 -6.31 2.09 3.21
N VAL A 153 -7.49 1.71 3.71
CA VAL A 153 -7.91 0.29 3.80
C VAL A 153 -8.08 -0.31 2.40
N THR A 154 -8.67 0.42 1.45
CA THR A 154 -8.79 -0.02 0.05
C THR A 154 -7.41 -0.22 -0.59
N GLN A 155 -6.49 0.72 -0.40
CA GLN A 155 -5.12 0.60 -0.92
C GLN A 155 -4.36 -0.57 -0.28
N ALA A 156 -4.49 -0.76 1.04
CA ALA A 156 -3.89 -1.89 1.73
C ALA A 156 -4.45 -3.23 1.22
N TRP A 157 -5.74 -3.31 0.92
CA TRP A 157 -6.36 -4.48 0.30
C TRP A 157 -5.84 -4.73 -1.11
N GLU A 158 -5.77 -3.70 -1.94
CA GLU A 158 -5.21 -3.78 -3.30
C GLU A 158 -3.74 -4.23 -3.28
N LEU A 159 -2.92 -3.68 -2.38
CA LEU A 159 -1.53 -4.08 -2.15
C LEU A 159 -1.42 -5.56 -1.76
N ALA A 160 -2.24 -5.99 -0.79
CA ALA A 160 -2.24 -7.35 -0.30
C ALA A 160 -2.63 -8.34 -1.41
N GLN A 161 -3.65 -8.00 -2.20
CA GLN A 161 -4.07 -8.77 -3.37
C GLN A 161 -2.98 -8.80 -4.45
N PHE A 162 -2.38 -7.67 -4.76
CA PHE A 162 -1.32 -7.59 -5.77
C PHE A 162 -0.14 -8.49 -5.40
N ILE A 163 0.35 -8.41 -4.16
CA ILE A 163 1.40 -9.29 -3.64
C ILE A 163 0.97 -10.76 -3.71
N HIS A 164 -0.24 -11.09 -3.24
CA HIS A 164 -0.73 -12.47 -3.25
C HIS A 164 -0.73 -13.10 -4.65
N HIS A 165 -1.16 -12.35 -5.67
CA HIS A 165 -1.26 -12.85 -7.03
C HIS A 165 0.09 -12.92 -7.75
N THR A 166 0.94 -11.91 -7.56
CA THR A 166 2.21 -11.81 -8.28
C THR A 166 3.33 -12.60 -7.61
N SER A 167 3.23 -12.92 -6.31
CA SER A 167 4.27 -13.66 -5.59
C SER A 167 4.20 -15.19 -5.75
N LYS A 168 3.29 -15.73 -6.58
CA LYS A 168 3.06 -17.20 -6.67
C LYS A 168 4.27 -17.99 -7.17
N LYS A 169 5.17 -17.35 -7.92
CA LYS A 169 6.41 -17.95 -8.45
C LYS A 169 7.67 -17.51 -7.70
N ALA A 170 7.54 -16.70 -6.65
CA ALA A 170 8.66 -16.18 -5.89
C ALA A 170 9.06 -17.16 -4.78
N ASP A 171 10.36 -17.36 -4.58
CA ASP A 171 10.87 -18.09 -3.42
C ASP A 171 10.88 -17.19 -2.17
N VAL A 172 11.14 -15.89 -2.39
CA VAL A 172 11.22 -14.86 -1.36
C VAL A 172 10.38 -13.66 -1.77
N VAL A 173 9.65 -13.11 -0.81
CA VAL A 173 8.83 -11.91 -0.98
C VAL A 173 9.33 -10.87 0.00
N LEU A 174 9.63 -9.67 -0.50
CA LEU A 174 10.10 -8.52 0.27
C LEU A 174 9.21 -7.33 -0.06
N LEU A 175 8.57 -6.73 0.93
CA LEU A 175 7.85 -5.48 0.80
C LEU A 175 8.56 -4.41 1.63
N CYS A 176 8.87 -3.31 0.98
CA CYS A 176 9.44 -2.11 1.59
C CYS A 176 8.54 -0.92 1.26
N GLY A 177 8.37 -0.01 2.21
CA GLY A 177 7.64 1.21 1.93
C GLY A 177 7.11 1.96 3.13
N ASP A 178 6.69 3.19 2.86
CA ASP A 178 5.86 3.99 3.75
C ASP A 178 4.40 3.56 3.60
N LEU A 179 3.88 2.91 4.64
CA LEU A 179 2.49 2.45 4.65
C LEU A 179 1.53 3.51 5.19
N ASN A 180 2.00 4.63 5.76
CA ASN A 180 1.15 5.63 6.41
C ASN A 180 0.12 5.02 7.39
N LEU A 181 0.52 3.90 8.01
CA LEU A 181 -0.32 3.09 8.89
C LEU A 181 0.53 2.67 10.09
N HIS A 182 0.00 2.89 11.30
CA HIS A 182 0.64 2.42 12.52
C HIS A 182 0.57 0.88 12.60
N PRO A 183 1.43 0.22 13.40
CA PRO A 183 1.52 -1.25 13.42
C PRO A 183 0.21 -1.99 13.77
N LYS A 184 -0.69 -1.33 14.51
CA LYS A 184 -1.98 -1.89 14.94
C LYS A 184 -3.16 -1.46 14.05
N ASP A 185 -2.92 -0.59 13.09
CA ASP A 185 -3.99 -0.09 12.22
C ASP A 185 -4.54 -1.20 11.34
N LEU A 186 -5.81 -1.07 10.99
CA LEU A 186 -6.56 -2.04 10.22
C LEU A 186 -5.88 -2.41 8.91
N GLY A 187 -5.38 -1.44 8.14
CA GLY A 187 -4.69 -1.72 6.88
C GLY A 187 -3.42 -2.55 7.06
N CYS A 188 -2.63 -2.28 8.12
CA CYS A 188 -1.40 -3.02 8.40
C CYS A 188 -1.70 -4.47 8.82
N ARG A 189 -2.70 -4.65 9.69
CA ARG A 189 -3.20 -5.99 10.06
C ARG A 189 -3.74 -6.74 8.84
N LEU A 190 -4.57 -6.09 8.02
CA LEU A 190 -5.15 -6.68 6.81
C LEU A 190 -4.07 -7.19 5.86
N LEU A 191 -3.07 -6.33 5.59
CA LEU A 191 -1.94 -6.68 4.74
C LEU A 191 -1.17 -7.88 5.29
N LYS A 192 -0.81 -7.88 6.57
CA LYS A 192 0.01 -8.94 7.19
C LYS A 192 -0.75 -10.26 7.29
N GLU A 193 -2.00 -10.25 7.72
CA GLU A 193 -2.82 -11.46 7.84
C GLU A 193 -3.10 -12.08 6.46
N TRP A 194 -3.36 -11.27 5.43
CA TRP A 194 -3.62 -11.78 4.08
C TRP A 194 -2.37 -12.32 3.39
N THR A 195 -1.25 -11.62 3.54
CA THR A 195 -0.02 -11.98 2.82
C THR A 195 0.88 -12.94 3.60
N GLY A 196 0.73 -13.04 4.92
CA GLY A 196 1.65 -13.77 5.80
C GLY A 196 3.03 -13.14 5.91
N LEU A 197 3.18 -11.86 5.54
CA LEU A 197 4.44 -11.13 5.66
C LEU A 197 4.76 -10.85 7.12
N ARG A 198 6.02 -11.12 7.51
CA ARG A 198 6.55 -10.85 8.84
C ARG A 198 7.30 -9.53 8.86
N ASP A 199 7.26 -8.88 10.01
CA ASP A 199 7.85 -7.55 10.21
C ASP A 199 9.31 -7.68 10.67
N ALA A 200 10.25 -7.11 9.91
CA ALA A 200 11.67 -7.17 10.25
C ALA A 200 12.01 -6.57 11.61
N TYR A 201 11.27 -5.55 12.06
CA TYR A 201 11.47 -4.94 13.37
C TYR A 201 11.13 -5.91 14.49
N LEU A 202 10.00 -6.61 14.38
CA LEU A 202 9.55 -7.58 15.38
C LEU A 202 10.39 -8.87 15.38
N GLU A 203 10.97 -9.22 14.23
CA GLU A 203 11.72 -10.47 14.05
C GLU A 203 13.22 -10.36 14.36
N THR A 204 13.80 -9.15 14.30
CA THR A 204 15.23 -8.98 14.54
C THR A 204 15.58 -9.11 16.03
N ARG A 205 16.76 -9.65 16.32
CA ARG A 205 17.35 -9.63 17.68
C ARG A 205 18.45 -8.59 17.84
N ASP A 206 18.90 -7.99 16.74
CA ASP A 206 19.90 -6.92 16.70
C ASP A 206 19.26 -5.71 16.01
N PHE A 207 18.50 -4.97 16.79
CA PHE A 207 17.91 -3.69 16.38
C PHE A 207 18.76 -2.53 16.90
N LYS A 208 19.05 -1.56 16.05
CA LYS A 208 19.73 -0.30 16.43
C LYS A 208 19.03 0.88 15.77
N GLY A 209 18.34 1.69 16.54
CA GLY A 209 17.52 2.76 16.00
C GLY A 209 16.69 3.43 17.07
N ALA A 210 15.69 4.20 16.62
CA ALA A 210 14.73 4.85 17.51
C ALA A 210 13.85 3.84 18.25
N GLU A 211 13.37 4.22 19.43
CA GLU A 211 12.48 3.39 20.24
C GLU A 211 11.22 2.98 19.46
N GLU A 212 10.66 1.81 19.79
CA GLU A 212 9.48 1.24 19.11
C GLU A 212 9.61 1.07 17.58
N GLY A 213 10.80 1.25 17.03
CA GLY A 213 11.04 1.22 15.59
C GLY A 213 10.44 2.42 14.86
N CYS A 214 10.26 3.55 15.55
CA CYS A 214 9.74 4.79 14.97
C CYS A 214 10.60 5.31 13.82
N THR A 215 9.93 5.86 12.82
CA THR A 215 10.53 6.34 11.58
C THR A 215 10.23 7.81 11.33
N MET A 216 9.37 8.45 12.10
CA MET A 216 9.34 9.90 12.28
C MET A 216 9.58 10.20 13.75
N VAL A 217 10.70 10.84 14.09
CA VAL A 217 11.18 10.94 15.47
C VAL A 217 11.33 12.40 15.92
N PRO A 218 11.16 12.71 17.21
CA PRO A 218 11.27 14.09 17.73
C PRO A 218 12.62 14.77 17.44
N GLU A 219 13.70 13.99 17.42
CA GLU A 219 15.06 14.47 17.14
C GLU A 219 15.25 14.93 15.69
N ASN A 220 14.37 14.49 14.78
CA ASN A 220 14.46 14.86 13.37
C ASN A 220 13.91 16.28 13.15
N CYS A 221 14.78 17.19 12.72
CA CYS A 221 14.45 18.61 12.57
C CYS A 221 13.50 18.92 11.39
N TYR A 222 13.16 17.94 10.55
CA TYR A 222 12.21 18.12 9.46
C TYR A 222 10.79 17.65 9.81
N VAL A 223 10.62 16.83 10.85
CA VAL A 223 9.31 16.35 11.28
C VAL A 223 8.49 17.49 11.89
N ASN A 224 7.20 17.52 11.55
CA ASN A 224 6.26 18.45 12.16
C ASN A 224 6.02 18.08 13.64
N GLN A 225 6.51 18.91 14.55
CA GLN A 225 6.42 18.67 15.99
C GLN A 225 4.96 18.64 16.50
N GLN A 226 4.02 19.29 15.80
CA GLN A 226 2.59 19.24 16.15
C GLN A 226 2.00 17.84 15.92
N GLU A 227 2.47 17.12 14.89
CA GLU A 227 2.01 15.76 14.60
C GLU A 227 2.57 14.75 15.61
N LEU A 228 3.72 15.07 16.22
CA LEU A 228 4.35 14.25 17.25
C LEU A 228 3.80 14.47 18.66
N GLU A 229 3.01 15.51 18.92
CA GLU A 229 2.43 15.76 20.26
C GLU A 229 1.75 14.52 20.89
N PRO A 230 0.90 13.76 20.16
CA PRO A 230 0.32 12.53 20.70
C PRO A 230 1.29 11.33 20.74
N PHE A 231 2.49 11.44 20.17
CA PHE A 231 3.45 10.35 19.98
C PHE A 231 4.85 10.77 20.47
N PRO A 232 5.09 10.79 21.79
CA PRO A 232 6.34 11.30 22.37
C PRO A 232 7.60 10.51 21.97
N LEU A 233 7.45 9.25 21.57
CA LEU A 233 8.54 8.39 21.09
C LEU A 233 8.70 8.41 19.55
N GLY A 234 7.86 9.18 18.84
CA GLY A 234 7.78 9.17 17.40
C GLY A 234 6.67 8.28 16.84
N ILE A 235 6.56 8.26 15.52
CA ILE A 235 5.57 7.54 14.75
C ILE A 235 6.28 6.47 13.90
N ARG A 236 5.70 5.26 13.84
CA ARG A 236 6.18 4.16 13.01
C ARG A 236 5.22 3.90 11.85
N ILE A 237 5.65 4.25 10.64
CA ILE A 237 4.84 4.10 9.42
C ILE A 237 5.61 3.51 8.23
N ASP A 238 6.93 3.36 8.33
CA ASP A 238 7.75 2.70 7.32
C ASP A 238 8.14 1.29 7.73
N TYR A 239 8.16 0.37 6.76
CA TYR A 239 8.28 -1.06 7.03
C TYR A 239 9.23 -1.78 6.07
N VAL A 240 9.89 -2.81 6.61
CA VAL A 240 10.52 -3.88 5.84
C VAL A 240 9.83 -5.18 6.23
N LEU A 241 8.94 -5.67 5.38
CA LEU A 241 8.18 -6.89 5.59
C LEU A 241 8.67 -7.99 4.65
N TYR A 242 8.71 -9.24 5.11
CA TYR A 242 9.21 -10.34 4.29
C TYR A 242 8.57 -11.69 4.61
N LYS A 243 8.62 -12.60 3.64
CA LYS A 243 8.36 -14.03 3.83
C LYS A 243 9.16 -14.86 2.82
N ALA A 244 9.28 -16.15 3.10
CA ALA A 244 9.78 -17.13 2.15
C ALA A 244 8.77 -18.27 2.01
N VAL A 245 8.75 -18.91 0.85
CA VAL A 245 7.89 -20.08 0.60
C VAL A 245 8.39 -21.32 1.36
N PRO A 246 7.53 -22.33 1.57
CA PRO A 246 7.94 -23.60 2.16
C PRO A 246 9.17 -24.19 1.45
N GLY A 247 10.14 -24.67 2.23
CA GLY A 247 11.44 -25.16 1.73
C GLY A 247 12.58 -24.13 1.87
N PHE A 248 12.25 -22.87 2.12
CA PHE A 248 13.21 -21.82 2.46
C PHE A 248 12.93 -21.23 3.84
N TYR A 249 14.00 -20.77 4.47
CA TYR A 249 13.97 -20.06 5.73
C TYR A 249 14.59 -18.68 5.54
N ILE A 250 13.85 -17.64 5.92
CA ILE A 250 14.32 -16.26 5.90
C ILE A 250 14.25 -15.68 7.31
N SER A 251 15.32 -14.99 7.72
CA SER A 251 15.40 -14.27 9.00
C SER A 251 16.02 -12.90 8.82
N CYS A 252 15.51 -11.90 9.52
CA CYS A 252 16.19 -10.62 9.71
C CYS A 252 17.35 -10.79 10.72
N LYS A 253 18.58 -10.56 10.28
CA LYS A 253 19.75 -10.61 11.15
C LYS A 253 19.97 -9.32 11.91
N THR A 254 19.83 -8.21 11.22
CA THR A 254 19.99 -6.87 11.79
C THR A 254 18.98 -5.95 11.13
N LEU A 255 18.38 -5.06 11.92
CA LEU A 255 17.64 -3.91 11.40
C LEU A 255 18.22 -2.67 12.06
N ARG A 256 18.53 -1.65 11.26
CA ARG A 256 18.98 -0.36 11.75
C ARG A 256 18.08 0.74 11.24
N THR A 257 17.87 1.77 12.05
CA THR A 257 17.31 3.03 11.56
C THR A 257 18.34 4.14 11.72
N THR A 258 18.21 5.21 10.93
CA THR A 258 18.75 6.50 11.35
C THR A 258 17.96 7.00 12.58
N THR A 259 18.48 8.02 13.28
CA THR A 259 17.91 8.48 14.56
C THR A 259 17.89 10.01 14.65
N GLY A 260 17.25 10.68 13.68
CA GLY A 260 17.19 12.14 13.60
C GLY A 260 18.48 12.80 13.11
N HIS A 261 19.48 11.99 12.78
CA HIS A 261 20.77 12.41 12.25
C HIS A 261 21.24 11.42 11.19
N ASP A 262 21.81 11.92 10.10
CA ASP A 262 22.54 11.07 9.15
C ASP A 262 23.81 10.51 9.83
N PRO A 263 24.14 9.22 9.63
CA PRO A 263 25.29 8.60 10.30
C PRO A 263 26.66 9.23 10.00
N HIS A 264 26.78 10.04 8.93
CA HIS A 264 28.07 10.60 8.47
C HIS A 264 28.15 12.12 8.49
N SER A 265 27.03 12.81 8.32
CA SER A 265 26.97 14.26 8.11
C SER A 265 26.12 15.01 9.13
N GLY A 266 25.52 14.31 10.11
CA GLY A 266 24.91 14.89 11.30
C GLY A 266 23.52 15.52 11.11
N SER A 267 23.10 15.92 9.90
CA SER A 267 21.72 16.34 9.64
C SER A 267 20.90 15.23 8.97
N PRO A 268 19.59 15.09 9.23
CA PRO A 268 18.79 14.00 8.65
C PRO A 268 18.82 13.96 7.11
N LEU A 269 18.63 12.76 6.55
CA LEU A 269 18.47 12.53 5.11
C LEU A 269 17.05 12.84 4.62
N SER A 270 16.06 12.71 5.50
CA SER A 270 14.64 12.98 5.27
C SER A 270 13.97 13.37 6.60
N ASP A 271 12.70 13.76 6.57
CA ASP A 271 11.84 13.78 7.78
C ASP A 271 11.50 12.35 8.26
N HIS A 272 11.69 11.35 7.41
CA HIS A 272 11.66 9.93 7.80
C HIS A 272 13.07 9.37 8.08
N GLU A 273 13.14 8.38 8.97
CA GLU A 273 14.34 7.60 9.27
C GLU A 273 14.47 6.42 8.31
N ALA A 274 15.67 6.23 7.75
CA ALA A 274 15.93 5.16 6.80
C ALA A 274 15.94 3.79 7.50
N LEU A 275 15.32 2.77 6.90
CA LEU A 275 15.38 1.39 7.39
C LEU A 275 16.43 0.59 6.63
N MET A 276 17.38 0.02 7.36
CA MET A 276 18.51 -0.73 6.83
C MET A 276 18.49 -2.16 7.37
N ALA A 277 17.95 -3.09 6.58
CA ALA A 277 17.79 -4.49 6.97
C ALA A 277 18.86 -5.38 6.35
N THR A 278 19.38 -6.33 7.13
CA THR A 278 20.15 -7.47 6.59
C THR A 278 19.32 -8.73 6.75
N LEU A 279 18.84 -9.28 5.64
CA LEU A 279 18.09 -10.52 5.59
C LEU A 279 19.01 -11.67 5.21
N CYS A 280 18.79 -12.84 5.82
CA CYS A 280 19.47 -14.07 5.44
C CYS A 280 18.46 -15.12 5.02
N VAL A 281 18.63 -15.66 3.82
CA VAL A 281 17.80 -16.74 3.25
C VAL A 281 18.63 -18.00 3.15
N ARG A 282 18.08 -19.11 3.60
CA ARG A 282 18.73 -20.44 3.57
C ARG A 282 17.70 -21.50 3.19
N HIS A 283 18.16 -22.66 2.76
CA HIS A 283 17.27 -23.82 2.70
C HIS A 283 16.80 -24.20 4.11
N SER A 284 15.51 -24.45 4.25
CA SER A 284 14.99 -25.04 5.48
C SER A 284 15.52 -26.47 5.60
N PRO A 285 15.88 -26.95 6.80
CA PRO A 285 16.03 -28.38 7.04
C PRO A 285 14.72 -29.08 6.64
N PRO A 286 14.76 -30.32 6.13
CA PRO A 286 13.54 -31.08 5.91
C PRO A 286 12.81 -31.24 7.25
N GLN A 287 11.75 -30.48 7.46
CA GLN A 287 10.84 -30.68 8.58
C GLN A 287 9.83 -31.75 8.18
N HIS A 288 9.73 -32.81 8.99
CA HIS A 288 8.56 -33.66 9.01
C HIS A 288 7.34 -32.78 9.27
N THR A 289 6.36 -32.85 8.38
CA THR A 289 5.06 -32.19 8.51
C THR A 289 4.40 -32.57 9.83
N ALA A 290 4.62 -31.76 10.86
CA ALA A 290 3.74 -31.71 12.02
C ALA A 290 2.74 -30.58 11.73
N SER A 291 1.56 -30.96 11.28
CA SER A 291 0.40 -30.07 11.29
C SER A 291 0.21 -29.56 12.73
N PRO A 292 0.02 -28.26 12.97
CA PRO A 292 -0.36 -27.81 14.30
C PRO A 292 -1.72 -28.45 14.66
N PRO A 293 -1.94 -28.85 15.92
CA PRO A 293 -3.24 -29.35 16.35
C PRO A 293 -4.27 -28.23 16.18
N CYS A 294 -5.37 -28.55 15.53
CA CYS A 294 -6.53 -27.68 15.39
C CYS A 294 -7.09 -27.42 16.80
N GLY A 295 -6.75 -26.24 17.36
CA GLY A 295 -7.36 -25.72 18.57
C GLY A 295 -8.79 -25.22 18.29
N PRO A 296 -9.60 -25.00 19.33
CA PRO A 296 -11.04 -24.76 19.21
C PRO A 296 -11.37 -23.50 18.39
N THR A 297 -12.60 -23.49 17.88
CA THR A 297 -13.24 -22.56 16.92
C THR A 297 -13.31 -21.11 17.40
N GLU A 298 -12.16 -20.46 17.61
CA GLU A 298 -12.06 -19.00 17.64
C GLU A 298 -11.97 -18.49 16.20
N CYS A 299 -12.77 -17.47 15.88
CA CYS A 299 -12.79 -16.82 14.57
C CYS A 299 -11.35 -16.44 14.18
N SER A 300 -10.79 -17.01 13.11
CA SER A 300 -9.38 -16.82 12.78
C SER A 300 -9.02 -15.32 12.71
N PRO A 301 -7.81 -14.89 13.15
CA PRO A 301 -7.41 -13.48 13.14
C PRO A 301 -7.69 -12.79 11.80
N LEU A 302 -7.41 -13.49 10.69
CA LEU A 302 -7.75 -13.08 9.34
C LEU A 302 -9.25 -12.80 9.15
N THR A 303 -10.14 -13.69 9.62
CA THR A 303 -11.60 -13.50 9.49
C THR A 303 -12.10 -12.28 10.26
N SER A 304 -11.49 -11.99 11.42
CA SER A 304 -11.80 -10.79 12.21
C SER A 304 -11.41 -9.52 11.44
N VAL A 305 -10.16 -9.47 10.96
CA VAL A 305 -9.61 -8.32 10.23
C VAL A 305 -10.36 -8.07 8.91
N LEU A 306 -10.72 -9.12 8.17
CA LEU A 306 -11.51 -9.00 6.95
C LEU A 306 -12.91 -8.42 7.22
N ARG A 307 -13.53 -8.77 8.35
CA ARG A 307 -14.83 -8.24 8.75
C ARG A 307 -14.75 -6.76 9.12
N GLU A 308 -13.71 -6.38 9.86
CA GLU A 308 -13.45 -4.99 10.23
C GLU A 308 -13.19 -4.14 8.98
N ALA A 309 -12.34 -4.64 8.05
CA ALA A 309 -12.12 -4.00 6.75
C ALA A 309 -13.42 -3.82 5.96
N TRP A 310 -14.24 -4.87 5.89
CA TRP A 310 -15.53 -4.80 5.20
C TRP A 310 -16.45 -3.72 5.80
N ALA A 311 -16.49 -3.60 7.14
CA ALA A 311 -17.30 -2.60 7.83
C ALA A 311 -16.80 -1.16 7.60
N GLU A 312 -15.48 -0.94 7.62
CA GLU A 312 -14.91 0.38 7.33
C GLU A 312 -15.17 0.82 5.89
N LEU A 313 -15.13 -0.10 4.92
CA LEU A 313 -15.50 0.21 3.54
C LEU A 313 -16.99 0.55 3.40
N ASP A 314 -17.85 -0.07 4.21
CA ASP A 314 -19.29 0.23 4.23
C ASP A 314 -19.57 1.65 4.75
N LEU A 315 -18.86 2.06 5.80
CA LEU A 315 -18.90 3.44 6.31
C LEU A 315 -18.41 4.44 5.26
N GLY A 316 -17.29 4.16 4.60
CA GLY A 316 -16.77 4.97 3.50
C GLY A 316 -17.76 5.10 2.35
N MET A 317 -18.40 3.99 1.97
CA MET A 317 -19.38 3.98 0.88
C MET A 317 -20.64 4.78 1.24
N THR A 318 -21.10 4.70 2.48
CA THR A 318 -22.21 5.53 2.99
C THR A 318 -21.86 7.02 2.92
N HIS A 319 -20.63 7.38 3.29
CA HIS A 319 -20.13 8.76 3.18
C HIS A 319 -20.06 9.25 1.72
N ALA A 320 -19.51 8.44 0.82
CA ALA A 320 -19.41 8.77 -0.60
C ALA A 320 -20.78 8.91 -1.26
N HIS A 321 -21.75 8.02 -0.93
CA HIS A 321 -23.13 8.17 -1.37
C HIS A 321 -23.77 9.46 -0.88
N TRP A 322 -23.54 9.84 0.38
CA TRP A 322 -24.06 11.08 0.93
C TRP A 322 -23.55 12.29 0.14
N TRP A 323 -22.25 12.35 -0.14
CA TRP A 323 -21.67 13.42 -0.95
C TRP A 323 -22.16 13.42 -2.40
N ALA A 324 -22.28 12.25 -3.02
CA ALA A 324 -22.83 12.13 -4.37
C ALA A 324 -24.29 12.66 -4.38
N ASN A 325 -25.13 12.24 -3.44
CA ASN A 325 -26.51 12.73 -3.37
C ASN A 325 -26.57 14.23 -3.13
N LEU A 326 -25.76 14.77 -2.22
CA LEU A 326 -25.68 16.21 -1.96
C LEU A 326 -25.27 16.98 -3.22
N ALA A 327 -24.21 16.54 -3.91
CA ALA A 327 -23.75 17.16 -5.14
C ALA A 327 -24.82 17.06 -6.25
N GLY A 328 -25.53 15.93 -6.35
CA GLY A 328 -26.65 15.75 -7.26
C GLY A 328 -27.81 16.72 -7.01
N TYR A 329 -28.18 16.96 -5.75
CA TYR A 329 -29.18 17.98 -5.40
C TYR A 329 -28.72 19.39 -5.77
N VAL A 330 -27.44 19.72 -5.55
CA VAL A 330 -26.87 21.02 -5.96
C VAL A 330 -26.89 21.19 -7.48
N VAL A 331 -26.58 20.14 -8.25
CA VAL A 331 -26.72 20.16 -9.72
C VAL A 331 -28.17 20.39 -10.12
N GLY A 332 -29.13 19.66 -9.53
CA GLY A 332 -30.55 19.82 -9.82
C GLY A 332 -31.07 21.23 -9.52
N LEU A 333 -30.69 21.79 -8.37
CA LEU A 333 -31.01 23.18 -8.00
C LEU A 333 -30.37 24.19 -8.95
N GLY A 334 -29.11 23.96 -9.33
CA GLY A 334 -28.39 24.81 -10.29
C GLY A 334 -29.07 24.81 -11.66
N LEU A 335 -29.51 23.65 -12.15
CA LEU A 335 -30.25 23.54 -13.41
C LEU A 335 -31.61 24.23 -13.35
N LEU A 336 -32.32 24.13 -12.22
CA LEU A 336 -33.58 24.85 -12.00
C LEU A 336 -33.36 26.36 -12.01
N LEU A 337 -32.33 26.84 -11.30
CA LEU A 337 -31.94 28.25 -11.30
C LEU A 337 -31.59 28.73 -12.71
N LEU A 338 -30.84 27.93 -13.46
CA LEU A 338 -30.47 28.23 -14.84
C LEU A 338 -31.70 28.37 -15.74
N ALA A 339 -32.68 27.46 -15.61
CA ALA A 339 -33.94 27.54 -16.35
C ALA A 339 -34.74 28.80 -16.00
N LEU A 340 -34.80 29.17 -14.72
CA LEU A 340 -35.43 30.41 -14.25
C LEU A 340 -34.74 31.66 -14.82
N LEU A 341 -33.40 31.68 -14.83
CA LEU A 341 -32.63 32.77 -15.42
C LEU A 341 -32.91 32.91 -16.92
N CYS A 342 -33.00 31.80 -17.65
CA CYS A 342 -33.40 31.82 -19.07
C CYS A 342 -34.81 32.38 -19.27
N ALA A 343 -35.76 32.02 -18.41
CA ALA A 343 -37.13 32.53 -18.46
C ALA A 343 -37.19 34.05 -18.18
N LEU A 344 -36.42 34.55 -17.20
CA LEU A 344 -36.32 35.98 -16.90
C LEU A 344 -35.70 36.77 -18.05
N VAL A 345 -34.63 36.26 -18.67
CA VAL A 345 -34.01 36.88 -19.84
C VAL A 345 -35.00 36.97 -21.01
N ALA A 346 -35.79 35.91 -21.25
CA ALA A 346 -36.81 35.88 -22.28
C ALA A 346 -38.01 36.80 -21.99
N GLY A 347 -38.37 36.94 -20.71
CA GLY A 347 -39.46 37.81 -20.24
C GLY A 347 -39.13 39.30 -20.23
N GLY A 348 -37.87 39.70 -20.42
CA GLY A 348 -37.44 41.09 -20.57
C GLY A 348 -37.27 41.86 -19.25
N GLU A 349 -37.83 41.39 -18.14
CA GLU A 349 -37.62 41.96 -16.80
C GLU A 349 -36.34 41.41 -16.16
N PHE A 350 -35.58 42.26 -15.46
CA PHE A 350 -34.34 41.89 -14.75
C PHE A 350 -33.23 41.25 -15.60
N ARG A 351 -33.24 41.47 -16.93
CA ARG A 351 -32.29 40.86 -17.89
C ARG A 351 -30.82 41.01 -17.50
N GLU A 352 -30.41 42.19 -17.05
CA GLU A 352 -29.00 42.45 -16.68
C GLU A 352 -28.56 41.63 -15.46
N VAL A 353 -29.43 41.52 -14.45
CA VAL A 353 -29.19 40.71 -13.25
C VAL A 353 -29.15 39.22 -13.62
N ALA A 354 -30.04 38.79 -14.51
CA ALA A 354 -30.09 37.40 -14.95
C ALA A 354 -28.84 36.98 -15.73
N ILE A 355 -28.29 37.86 -16.58
CA ILE A 355 -27.03 37.63 -17.29
C ILE A 355 -25.85 37.54 -16.31
N LEU A 356 -25.82 38.41 -15.28
CA LEU A 356 -24.77 38.39 -14.26
C LEU A 356 -24.75 37.08 -13.46
N LEU A 357 -25.92 36.51 -13.17
CA LEU A 357 -26.06 35.27 -12.40
C LEU A 357 -25.88 33.99 -13.24
N TRP A 358 -25.80 34.11 -14.57
CA TRP A 358 -25.66 32.96 -15.45
C TRP A 358 -24.31 32.24 -15.26
N THR A 359 -23.21 32.99 -15.31
CA THR A 359 -21.85 32.47 -15.12
C THR A 359 -21.65 31.72 -13.79
N PRO A 360 -22.00 32.29 -12.61
CA PRO A 360 -21.85 31.56 -11.35
C PRO A 360 -22.77 30.33 -11.27
N SER A 361 -23.96 30.37 -11.89
CA SER A 361 -24.85 29.20 -11.94
C SER A 361 -24.25 28.05 -12.75
N VAL A 362 -23.66 28.35 -13.91
CA VAL A 362 -22.93 27.35 -14.72
C VAL A 362 -21.72 26.82 -13.96
N GLY A 363 -20.94 27.70 -13.31
CA GLY A 363 -19.80 27.28 -12.49
C GLY A 363 -20.20 26.34 -11.35
N LEU A 364 -21.32 26.62 -10.67
CA LEU A 364 -21.86 25.76 -9.62
C LEU A 364 -22.27 24.38 -10.16
N ILE A 365 -22.97 24.33 -11.30
CA ILE A 365 -23.38 23.07 -11.94
C ILE A 365 -22.16 22.24 -12.31
N LEU A 366 -21.14 22.85 -12.94
CA LEU A 366 -19.93 22.15 -13.36
C LEU A 366 -19.12 21.65 -12.16
N GLY A 367 -18.94 22.48 -11.13
CA GLY A 367 -18.23 22.11 -9.91
C GLY A 367 -18.93 20.99 -9.15
N ALA A 368 -20.23 21.13 -8.91
CA ALA A 368 -21.02 20.08 -8.25
C ALA A 368 -21.10 18.81 -9.11
N GLY A 369 -21.18 18.94 -10.44
CA GLY A 369 -21.12 17.80 -11.37
C GLY A 369 -19.79 17.05 -11.29
N ALA A 370 -18.66 17.74 -11.18
CA ALA A 370 -17.36 17.11 -10.99
C ALA A 370 -17.27 16.36 -9.66
N VAL A 371 -17.76 16.96 -8.56
CA VAL A 371 -17.84 16.32 -7.23
C VAL A 371 -18.74 15.08 -7.28
N TYR A 372 -19.90 15.18 -7.94
CA TYR A 372 -20.82 14.07 -8.13
C TYR A 372 -20.15 12.88 -8.83
N LEU A 373 -19.53 13.12 -9.99
CA LEU A 373 -18.84 12.09 -10.76
C LEU A 373 -17.67 11.47 -9.99
N PHE A 374 -16.95 12.29 -9.22
CA PHE A 374 -15.87 11.81 -8.36
C PHE A 374 -16.41 10.83 -7.31
N HIS A 375 -17.43 11.19 -6.55
CA HIS A 375 -17.96 10.30 -5.51
C HIS A 375 -18.67 9.08 -6.10
N LEU A 376 -19.24 9.14 -7.31
CA LEU A 376 -19.71 7.93 -8.00
C LEU A 376 -18.57 6.95 -8.30
N LYS A 377 -17.41 7.47 -8.73
CA LYS A 377 -16.20 6.64 -8.92
C LYS A 377 -15.72 6.06 -7.59
N GLU A 378 -15.74 6.86 -6.53
CA GLU A 378 -15.37 6.44 -5.17
C GLU A 378 -16.26 5.28 -4.68
N VAL A 379 -17.58 5.46 -4.74
CA VAL A 379 -18.56 4.41 -4.43
C VAL A 379 -18.26 3.13 -5.18
N LYS A 380 -18.01 3.22 -6.50
CA LYS A 380 -17.73 2.03 -7.32
C LYS A 380 -16.46 1.30 -6.89
N ALA A 381 -15.41 2.04 -6.53
CA ALA A 381 -14.15 1.47 -6.05
C ALA A 381 -14.33 0.78 -4.69
N LEU A 382 -15.01 1.44 -3.75
CA LEU A 382 -15.30 0.89 -2.42
C LEU A 382 -16.18 -0.36 -2.53
N CYS A 383 -17.23 -0.30 -3.37
CA CYS A 383 -18.12 -1.43 -3.63
C CYS A 383 -17.35 -2.64 -4.20
N ARG A 384 -16.42 -2.41 -5.13
CA ARG A 384 -15.55 -3.46 -5.67
C ARG A 384 -14.70 -4.10 -4.57
N ALA A 385 -13.99 -3.31 -3.78
CA ALA A 385 -13.13 -3.81 -2.71
C ALA A 385 -13.96 -4.56 -1.63
N GLN A 386 -15.13 -4.04 -1.29
CA GLN A 386 -16.07 -4.68 -0.36
C GLN A 386 -16.56 -6.04 -0.88
N ALA A 387 -16.91 -6.14 -2.17
CA ALA A 387 -17.33 -7.40 -2.79
C ALA A 387 -16.19 -8.44 -2.83
N GLU A 388 -14.96 -8.01 -3.10
CA GLU A 388 -13.77 -8.87 -3.05
C GLU A 388 -13.52 -9.39 -1.62
N LEU A 389 -13.56 -8.50 -0.61
CA LEU A 389 -13.43 -8.88 0.80
C LEU A 389 -14.53 -9.85 1.22
N GLN A 390 -15.77 -9.62 0.80
CA GLN A 390 -16.90 -10.51 1.11
C GLN A 390 -16.71 -11.90 0.51
N HIS A 391 -16.24 -11.98 -0.74
CA HIS A 391 -15.93 -13.25 -1.38
C HIS A 391 -14.87 -14.03 -0.59
N VAL A 392 -13.80 -13.35 -0.19
CA VAL A 392 -12.72 -13.93 0.60
C VAL A 392 -13.21 -14.37 1.98
N LEU A 393 -14.00 -13.54 2.66
CA LEU A 393 -14.58 -13.83 3.97
C LEU A 393 -15.47 -15.08 3.92
N ARG A 394 -16.24 -15.25 2.83
CA ARG A 394 -17.06 -16.44 2.60
C ARG A 394 -16.19 -17.70 2.51
N ARG A 395 -15.15 -17.65 1.67
CA ARG A 395 -14.21 -18.77 1.50
C ARG A 395 -13.47 -19.11 2.78
N ALA A 396 -13.07 -18.11 3.57
CA ALA A 396 -12.40 -18.31 4.84
C ALA A 396 -13.31 -19.00 5.88
N ARG A 397 -14.62 -18.74 5.85
CA ARG A 397 -15.61 -19.43 6.69
C ARG A 397 -15.86 -20.86 6.23
N GLU A 398 -16.03 -21.08 4.93
CA GLU A 398 -16.20 -22.42 4.34
C GLU A 398 -15.01 -23.34 4.64
N ALA A 399 -13.79 -22.80 4.67
CA ALA A 399 -12.59 -23.56 5.04
C ALA A 399 -12.51 -23.88 6.55
N GLN A 400 -13.22 -23.14 7.41
CA GLN A 400 -13.26 -23.36 8.86
C GLN A 400 -14.39 -24.32 9.27
N ASP A 401 -15.44 -24.45 8.45
CA ASP A 401 -16.55 -25.36 8.66
C ASP A 401 -16.73 -26.24 7.41
N PRO A 402 -15.84 -27.23 7.20
CA PRO A 402 -16.06 -28.24 6.19
C PRO A 402 -17.24 -29.09 6.65
N GLY A 403 -18.45 -28.72 6.24
CA GLY A 403 -19.63 -29.57 6.40
C GLY A 403 -19.32 -30.98 5.89
N PRO A 404 -20.06 -32.02 6.34
CA PRO A 404 -19.75 -33.40 5.98
C PRO A 404 -19.74 -33.53 4.45
N GLU A 405 -18.57 -33.82 3.89
CA GLU A 405 -18.40 -34.04 2.46
C GLU A 405 -19.45 -35.03 1.97
N SER A 406 -20.27 -34.60 1.02
CA SER A 406 -21.08 -35.48 0.18
C SER A 406 -20.14 -36.52 -0.44
N GLN A 407 -20.31 -37.77 -0.01
CA GLN A 407 -19.56 -38.92 -0.51
C GLN A 407 -19.50 -38.92 -2.05
N PRO A 408 -18.37 -39.31 -2.66
CA PRO A 408 -18.33 -39.54 -4.09
C PRO A 408 -19.33 -40.64 -4.42
N SER A 409 -20.19 -40.39 -5.41
CA SER A 409 -21.15 -41.32 -5.95
C SER A 409 -20.44 -42.62 -6.36
N LEU A 410 -20.53 -43.63 -5.49
CA LEU A 410 -20.23 -45.02 -5.83
C LEU A 410 -21.17 -45.43 -6.96
N PHE A 411 -20.58 -45.73 -8.11
CA PHE A 411 -21.19 -46.46 -9.20
C PHE A 411 -21.92 -47.69 -8.63
N LEU A 412 -23.25 -47.68 -8.71
CA LEU A 412 -24.04 -48.87 -8.44
C LEU A 412 -23.91 -49.79 -9.65
N GLY A 413 -23.02 -50.77 -9.53
CA GLY A 413 -22.99 -51.94 -10.39
C GLY A 413 -24.31 -52.69 -10.26
N GLN A 414 -25.03 -52.76 -11.37
CA GLN A 414 -26.25 -53.52 -11.52
C GLN A 414 -25.88 -55.00 -11.56
N GLN A 415 -26.12 -55.71 -10.46
CA GLN A 415 -26.14 -57.17 -10.43
C GLN A 415 -27.57 -57.58 -10.05
N GLU A 416 -28.38 -57.81 -11.08
CA GLU A 416 -29.74 -58.29 -10.97
C GLU A 416 -29.72 -59.80 -10.75
N GLY A 417 -30.51 -60.23 -9.78
CA GLY A 417 -30.39 -61.52 -9.11
C GLY A 417 -30.87 -62.71 -9.93
N ASP A 418 -30.19 -63.81 -9.66
CA ASP A 418 -30.63 -65.18 -9.93
C ASP A 418 -31.85 -65.49 -9.04
N ARG A 419 -33.00 -65.80 -9.66
CA ARG A 419 -34.08 -66.55 -9.01
C ARG A 419 -34.52 -67.68 -9.94
N VAL A 420 -34.26 -68.87 -9.42
CA VAL A 420 -34.60 -70.20 -9.90
C VAL A 420 -36.06 -70.55 -9.56
N GLU A 421 -36.60 -71.53 -10.31
CA GLU A 421 -37.88 -72.27 -10.18
C GLU A 421 -39.13 -71.57 -10.77
N GLU A 422 -40.01 -72.22 -11.55
CA GLU A 422 -40.35 -73.64 -11.73
C GLU A 422 -41.25 -73.81 -12.98
N GLN A 423 -41.16 -74.99 -13.64
CA GLN A 423 -42.02 -75.58 -14.69
C GLN A 423 -41.86 -75.17 -16.16
#